data_AF-A0A3D4HIT7-F1
#
_entry.id   AF-A0A3D4HIT7-F1
#
_cell.length_a   1.000
_cell.length_b   1.000
_cell.length_c   1.000
_cell.angle_alpha   90.00
_cell.angle_beta   90.00
_cell.angle_gamma   90.00
#
_symmetry.space_group_name_H-M   'P 1'
#
loop_
_entity.id
_entity.type
_entity.pdbx_description
1 polymer ?
#
loop_
_entity_poly.entity_id
_entity_poly.type
_entity_poly.pdbx_seq_one_letter_code
_entity_poly.pdbx_strand_id
1 'polypeptide(L)' 'NIGSASVPITLAHACEAEAIHPGDSVALLGIGSGLSSIMFALEW' A
#
# COMPACT_ATOMS: atom_id res chain seq x y z
N ASN A 1 -6.14 11.64 1.66
CA ASN A 1 -7.16 10.63 2.02
C ASN A 1 -8.15 10.54 0.87
N ILE A 2 -8.03 9.48 0.06
CA ILE A 2 -8.89 9.17 -1.11
C ILE A 2 -9.68 7.88 -0.82
N GLY A 3 -9.98 7.60 0.45
CA GLY A 3 -10.67 6.38 0.85
C GLY A 3 -9.88 5.11 0.48
N SER A 4 -10.59 4.10 -0.06
CA SER A 4 -10.04 2.80 -0.45
C SER A 4 -8.94 2.86 -1.51
N ALA A 5 -8.91 3.93 -2.33
CA ALA A 5 -7.87 4.11 -3.34
C ALA A 5 -6.54 4.63 -2.76
N SER A 6 -6.50 5.04 -1.48
CA SER A 6 -5.30 5.66 -0.89
C SER A 6 -4.09 4.72 -0.89
N VAL A 7 -4.27 3.43 -0.58
CA VAL A 7 -3.20 2.43 -0.55
C VAL A 7 -2.59 2.18 -1.94
N PRO A 8 -3.37 1.81 -2.98
CA PRO A 8 -2.79 1.56 -4.31
C PRO A 8 -2.23 2.81 -4.98
N ILE A 9 -2.82 4.01 -4.76
CA ILE A 9 -2.26 5.26 -5.29
C ILE A 9 -0.91 5.59 -4.62
N THR A 10 -0.80 5.39 -3.31
CA THR A 10 0.47 5.61 -2.60
C THR A 10 1.54 4.64 -3.07
N LEU A 11 1.17 3.37 -3.30
CA LEU A 11 2.06 2.38 -3.89
C LEU A 11 2.53 2.81 -5.28
N ALA A 12 1.62 3.22 -6.17
CA ALA A 12 1.96 3.69 -7.51
C ALA A 12 2.95 4.87 -7.48
N HIS A 13 2.74 5.84 -6.59
CA HIS A 13 3.68 6.95 -6.42
C HIS A 13 5.04 6.49 -5.88
N ALA A 14 5.10 5.47 -5.01
CA ALA A 14 6.36 4.91 -4.56
C ALA A 14 7.13 4.24 -5.71
N CYS A 15 6.43 3.59 -6.65
CA CYS A 15 7.03 3.04 -7.86
C CYS A 15 7.60 4.14 -8.76
N GLU A 16 6.80 5.18 -9.03
CA GLU A 16 7.19 6.32 -9.87
C GLU A 16 8.39 7.09 -9.28
N ALA A 17 8.50 7.12 -7.96
CA ALA A 17 9.58 7.76 -7.24
C ALA A 17 10.81 6.85 -7.01
N GLU A 18 10.82 5.63 -7.56
CA GLU A 18 11.88 4.62 -7.34
C GLU A 18 12.17 4.37 -5.83
N ALA A 19 11.13 4.47 -4.99
CA ALA A 19 11.24 4.26 -3.55
C ALA A 19 11.18 2.78 -3.14
N ILE A 20 10.75 1.91 -4.06
CA ILE A 20 10.68 0.45 -3.92
C ILE A 20 11.25 -0.23 -5.17
N HIS A 21 11.93 -1.36 -4.99
CA HIS A 21 12.69 -2.07 -6.01
C HIS A 21 12.31 -3.55 -6.06
N PRO A 22 12.58 -4.24 -7.18
CA PRO A 22 12.37 -5.68 -7.27
C PRO A 22 13.09 -6.45 -6.15
N GLY A 23 12.36 -7.31 -5.45
CA GLY A 23 12.79 -8.06 -4.28
C GLY A 23 12.43 -7.40 -2.93
N ASP A 24 11.90 -6.18 -2.93
CA ASP A 24 11.47 -5.52 -1.70
C ASP A 24 10.20 -6.17 -1.14
N SER A 25 10.16 -6.35 0.17
CA SER A 25 8.92 -6.71 0.88
C SER A 25 8.16 -5.44 1.28
N VAL A 26 7.05 -5.17 0.60
CA VAL A 26 6.21 -3.99 0.80
C VAL A 26 4.98 -4.35 1.64
N ALA A 27 4.82 -3.71 2.79
CA ALA A 27 3.65 -3.89 3.64
C ALA A 27 2.53 -2.92 3.26
N LEU A 28 1.33 -3.45 2.98
CA LEU A 28 0.11 -2.68 2.74
C LEU A 28 -0.84 -2.87 3.92
N LEU A 29 -1.32 -1.76 4.48
CA LEU A 29 -2.21 -1.73 5.65
C LEU A 29 -3.36 -0.75 5.42
N GLY A 30 -4.58 -1.18 5.73
CA GLY A 30 -5.77 -0.32 5.72
C GLY A 30 -6.70 -0.63 6.89
N ILE A 31 -7.19 0.43 7.53
CA ILE A 31 -8.21 0.36 8.59
C ILE A 31 -9.41 1.21 8.14
N GLY A 32 -10.58 0.59 8.03
CA GLY A 32 -11.83 1.21 7.62
C GLY A 32 -12.82 1.35 8.77
N SER A 33 -13.73 2.32 8.66
CA SER A 33 -14.86 2.48 9.59
C SER A 33 -15.73 1.22 9.62
N GLY A 34 -16.08 0.76 10.82
CA GLY A 34 -16.71 -0.56 11.04
C GLY A 34 -15.77 -1.62 11.62
N LEU A 35 -14.58 -1.21 12.09
CA LEU A 35 -13.53 -2.08 12.68
C LEU A 35 -12.97 -3.13 11.70
N SER A 36 -13.03 -2.85 10.41
CA SER A 36 -12.38 -3.68 9.39
C SER A 36 -10.91 -3.27 9.27
N SER A 37 -10.01 -4.24 9.39
CA SER A 37 -8.57 -4.05 9.21
C SER A 37 -8.02 -5.17 8.34
N ILE A 38 -7.16 -4.80 7.39
CA ILE A 38 -6.43 -5.75 6.55
C ILE A 38 -4.98 -5.32 6.43
N MET A 39 -4.09 -6.30 6.52
CA MET A 39 -2.66 -6.13 6.30
C MET A 39 -2.15 -7.30 5.47
N PHE A 40 -1.30 -7.00 4.49
CA PHE A 40 -0.57 -8.02 3.74
C PHE A 40 0.78 -7.49 3.27
N ALA A 41 1.71 -8.40 3.06
CA ALA A 41 3.00 -8.12 2.43
C ALA A 41 2.90 -8.49 0.94
N LEU A 42 3.59 -7.71 0.12
CA LEU A 42 3.79 -7.92 -1.31
C LEU A 42 5.29 -8.02 -1.54
N GLU A 43 5.75 -9.04 -2.26
CA GLU A 43 7.07 -8.96 -2.89
C GLU A 43 6.93 -8.15 -4.16
N TRP A 44 7.65 -7.03 -4.21
CA TRP A 44 7.69 -6.10 -5.33
C TRP A 44 8.67 -6.58 -6.40
#